data_AF-A0A7C5IFP0-F1
#
_entry.id   AF-A0A7C5IFP0-F1
#
_cell.length_a   1.000
_cell.length_b   1.000
_cell.length_c   1.000
_cell.angle_alpha   90.00
_cell.angle_beta   90.00
_cell.angle_gamma   90.00
#
_symmetry.space_group_name_H-M   'P 1'
#
loop_
_entity.id
_entity.type
_entity.pdbx_description
1 polymer ?
#
loop_
_entity_poly.entity_id
_entity_poly.type
_entity_poly.pdbx_seq_one_letter_code
_entity_poly.pdbx_strand_id
1 'polypeptide(L)'
;VDRASLLHDIGKFEALSKGGSHEEKGYKILRKEGFNEIANIVKKHSLFSVLSKKEAPVTWEEKIVFYSDKRVNEDKIVTLEERIAYLKKRYGKSKRVLKRIEAAEPLIYQIEKEIFDIIENKV
;
A
#
# COMPACT_ATOMS: atom_id res chain seq x y z
N VAL A 1 12.56 -0.31 -7.23
CA VAL A 1 11.40 -1.03 -6.66
C VAL A 1 11.81 -1.87 -5.46
N ASP A 2 12.75 -2.80 -5.60
CA ASP A 2 13.10 -3.81 -4.58
C ASP A 2 13.42 -3.24 -3.19
N ARG A 3 14.23 -2.18 -3.13
CA ARG A 3 14.56 -1.51 -1.85
C ARG A 3 13.31 -0.92 -1.18
N ALA A 4 12.40 -0.34 -1.95
CA ALA A 4 11.14 0.17 -1.42
C ALA A 4 10.23 -0.97 -0.95
N SER A 5 10.19 -2.09 -1.67
CA SER A 5 9.48 -3.30 -1.22
C SER A 5 10.05 -3.85 0.09
N LEU A 6 11.37 -3.88 0.26
CA LEU A 6 11.99 -4.33 1.52
C LEU A 6 11.68 -3.38 2.69
N LEU A 7 11.61 -2.07 2.43
CA LEU A 7 11.55 -1.03 3.44
C LEU A 7 10.14 -0.45 3.67
N HIS A 8 9.11 -0.88 2.93
CA HIS A 8 7.77 -0.27 3.00
C HIS A 8 7.19 -0.28 4.42
N ASP A 9 7.44 -1.33 5.18
CA ASP A 9 6.93 -1.50 6.55
C ASP A 9 7.95 -1.11 7.64
N ILE A 10 9.07 -0.45 7.30
CA ILE A 10 10.14 -0.11 8.28
C ILE A 10 9.64 0.72 9.48
N GLY A 11 8.58 1.51 9.30
CA GLY A 11 7.98 2.31 10.37
C GLY A 11 7.07 1.55 11.33
N LYS A 12 6.80 0.25 11.08
CA LYS A 12 5.80 -0.54 11.81
C LYS A 12 6.15 -0.72 13.28
N PHE A 13 7.42 -1.00 13.58
CA PHE A 13 7.88 -1.14 14.97
C PHE A 13 7.68 0.16 15.77
N GLU A 14 8.00 1.31 15.18
CA GLU A 14 7.81 2.60 15.84
C GLU A 14 6.33 2.93 16.02
N ALA A 15 5.50 2.66 15.01
CA ALA A 15 4.05 2.88 15.08
C ALA A 15 3.38 2.00 16.16
N LEU A 16 3.81 0.75 16.31
CA LEU A 16 3.32 -0.12 17.39
C LEU A 16 3.72 0.39 18.77
N SER A 17 4.93 0.94 18.91
CA SER A 17 5.48 1.39 20.20
C SER A 17 4.97 2.77 20.62
N LYS A 18 4.80 3.68 19.66
CA LYS A 18 4.52 5.12 19.92
C LYS A 18 3.20 5.61 19.34
N GLY A 19 2.45 4.73 18.68
CA GLY A 19 1.25 5.10 17.92
C GLY A 19 1.57 5.85 16.61
N GLY A 20 0.50 6.21 15.91
CA GLY A 20 0.55 6.89 14.60
C GLY A 20 0.57 5.93 13.41
N SER A 21 0.76 6.49 12.22
CA SER A 21 0.83 5.75 10.95
C SER A 21 2.24 5.24 10.71
N HIS A 22 2.40 3.95 10.37
CA HIS A 22 3.71 3.38 10.08
C HIS A 22 4.30 3.92 8.78
N GLU A 23 3.45 4.33 7.84
CA GLU A 23 3.86 4.97 6.59
C GLU A 23 4.55 6.32 6.84
N GLU A 24 3.99 7.15 7.73
CA GLU A 24 4.60 8.44 8.10
C GLU A 24 5.87 8.26 8.94
N LYS A 25 5.91 7.24 9.81
CA LYS A 25 7.14 6.90 10.54
C LYS A 25 8.24 6.41 9.60
N GLY A 26 7.92 5.49 8.70
CA GLY A 26 8.84 4.96 7.70
C GLY A 26 9.37 6.06 6.77
N TYR A 27 8.49 6.96 6.32
CA TYR A 27 8.86 8.15 5.59
C TYR A 27 9.92 8.98 6.34
N LYS A 28 9.69 9.30 7.62
CA LYS A 28 10.64 10.10 8.41
C LYS A 28 11.98 9.41 8.61
N ILE A 29 11.98 8.10 8.88
CA ILE A 29 13.19 7.29 9.02
C ILE A 29 14.01 7.39 7.72
N LEU A 30 13.41 7.09 6.58
CA LEU A 30 14.11 7.06 5.29
C LEU A 30 14.61 8.44 4.85
N ARG A 31 13.85 9.51 5.11
CA ARG A 31 14.30 10.89 4.85
C ARG A 31 15.51 11.27 5.69
N LYS A 32 15.55 10.86 6.96
CA LYS A 32 16.69 11.13 7.86
C LYS A 32 17.96 10.42 7.37
N GLU A 33 17.81 9.21 6.84
CA GLU A 33 18.91 8.41 6.28
C GLU A 33 19.28 8.79 4.83
N GLY A 34 18.66 9.82 4.24
CA GLY A 34 18.98 10.30 2.89
C GLY A 34 18.27 9.57 1.73
N PHE A 35 17.41 8.60 2.01
CA PHE A 35 16.68 7.82 1.00
C PHE A 35 15.36 8.48 0.57
N ASN A 36 15.44 9.70 0.02
CA ASN A 36 14.28 10.54 -0.26
C ASN A 36 13.27 9.92 -1.24
N GLU A 37 13.75 9.28 -2.32
CA GLU A 37 12.88 8.67 -3.32
C GLU A 37 12.14 7.45 -2.76
N ILE A 38 12.85 6.60 -2.01
CA ILE A 38 12.26 5.44 -1.35
C ILE A 38 11.23 5.90 -0.31
N ALA A 39 11.55 6.94 0.47
CA ALA A 39 10.63 7.51 1.44
C ALA A 39 9.29 7.90 0.81
N ASN A 40 9.30 8.52 -0.38
CA ASN A 40 8.09 8.92 -1.08
C ASN A 40 7.22 7.71 -1.46
N ILE A 41 7.83 6.61 -1.93
CA ILE A 41 7.11 5.37 -2.23
C ILE A 41 6.51 4.77 -0.95
N VAL A 42 7.32 4.69 0.11
CA VAL A 42 6.88 4.14 1.42
C VAL A 42 5.72 4.94 2.00
N LYS A 43 5.67 6.26 1.83
CA LYS A 43 4.55 7.06 2.32
C LYS A 43 3.20 6.68 1.67
N LYS A 44 3.23 6.14 0.45
CA LYS A 44 2.04 5.92 -0.39
C LYS A 44 1.50 4.48 -0.38
N HIS A 45 2.13 3.55 0.32
CA HIS A 45 1.74 2.13 0.24
C HIS A 45 0.48 1.76 1.05
N SER A 46 0.02 2.65 1.94
CA SER A 46 -1.18 2.45 2.77
C SER A 46 -2.40 2.10 1.94
N LEU A 47 -3.25 1.17 2.38
CA LEU A 47 -4.50 0.82 1.67
C LEU A 47 -5.35 2.06 1.31
N PHE A 48 -5.39 3.07 2.18
CA PHE A 48 -6.24 4.24 2.00
C PHE A 48 -5.58 5.38 1.22
N SER A 49 -4.32 5.21 0.79
CA SER A 49 -3.59 6.24 0.03
C SER A 49 -4.29 6.56 -1.30
N VAL A 50 -4.92 5.55 -1.94
CA VAL A 50 -5.71 5.69 -3.16
C VAL A 50 -6.89 6.65 -3.03
N LEU A 51 -7.37 6.92 -1.81
CA LEU A 51 -8.44 7.88 -1.56
C LEU A 51 -7.95 9.34 -1.52
N SER A 52 -6.64 9.57 -1.60
CA SER A 52 -6.01 10.88 -1.48
C SER A 52 -5.31 11.25 -2.79
N LYS A 53 -5.68 12.39 -3.40
CA LYS A 53 -4.98 12.89 -4.60
C LYS A 53 -3.48 13.12 -4.39
N LYS A 54 -3.06 13.39 -3.15
CA LYS A 54 -1.66 13.67 -2.82
C LYS A 54 -0.86 12.38 -2.57
N GLU A 55 -1.51 11.36 -2.04
CA GLU A 55 -0.84 10.13 -1.58
C GLU A 55 -1.14 8.91 -2.45
N ALA A 56 -2.05 9.03 -3.42
CA ALA A 56 -2.29 7.98 -4.40
C ALA A 56 -0.99 7.59 -5.12
N PRO A 57 -0.76 6.29 -5.36
CA PRO A 57 0.32 5.82 -6.22
C PRO A 57 0.13 6.34 -7.65
N VAL A 58 1.11 7.07 -8.17
CA VAL A 58 1.08 7.66 -9.52
C VAL A 58 2.13 7.02 -10.42
N THR A 59 3.37 6.87 -9.94
CA THR A 59 4.46 6.27 -10.74
C THR A 59 4.34 4.75 -10.78
N TRP A 60 5.03 4.11 -11.73
CA TRP A 60 5.05 2.64 -11.82
C TRP A 60 5.65 1.98 -10.58
N GLU A 61 6.73 2.54 -10.03
CA GLU A 61 7.36 2.05 -8.82
C GLU A 61 6.41 2.12 -7.62
N GLU A 62 5.66 3.22 -7.49
CA GLU A 62 4.65 3.39 -6.45
C GLU A 62 3.53 2.37 -6.59
N LYS A 63 2.99 2.21 -7.81
CA LYS A 63 1.90 1.27 -8.10
C LYS A 63 2.32 -0.18 -7.87
N ILE A 64 3.52 -0.58 -8.32
CA ILE A 64 4.02 -1.94 -8.17
C ILE A 64 4.21 -2.29 -6.69
N VAL A 65 4.84 -1.42 -5.90
CA VAL A 65 5.04 -1.67 -4.45
C VAL A 65 3.68 -1.71 -3.74
N PHE A 66 2.80 -0.75 -4.02
CA PHE A 66 1.47 -0.69 -3.44
C PHE A 66 0.65 -1.95 -3.73
N TYR A 67 0.60 -2.37 -5.00
CA TYR A 67 -0.19 -3.51 -5.45
C TYR A 67 0.38 -4.83 -4.94
N SER A 68 1.71 -5.00 -4.98
CA SER A 68 2.38 -6.20 -4.49
C SER A 68 2.10 -6.46 -3.01
N ASP A 69 2.05 -5.43 -2.16
CA ASP A 69 1.64 -5.57 -0.74
C ASP A 69 0.18 -6.04 -0.58
N LYS A 70 -0.71 -5.71 -1.53
CA LYS A 70 -2.10 -6.20 -1.53
C LYS A 70 -2.25 -7.60 -2.12
N ARG A 71 -1.19 -8.15 -2.70
CA ARG A 71 -1.18 -9.52 -3.24
C ARG A 71 -0.55 -10.54 -2.29
N VAL A 72 -0.15 -10.13 -1.09
CA VAL A 72 0.41 -11.03 -0.08
C VAL A 72 -0.40 -10.95 1.21
N ASN A 73 -0.75 -12.09 1.76
CA ASN A 73 -1.25 -12.21 3.12
C ASN A 73 -0.36 -13.16 3.91
N GLU A 74 0.37 -12.60 4.88
CA GLU A 74 1.41 -13.30 5.64
C GLU A 74 2.49 -13.87 4.71
N ASP A 75 2.47 -15.17 4.45
CA ASP A 75 3.43 -15.90 3.63
C ASP A 75 2.86 -16.36 2.28
N LYS A 76 1.59 -16.03 1.98
CA LYS A 76 0.89 -16.50 0.77
C LYS A 76 0.57 -15.39 -0.19
N ILE A 77 0.79 -15.66 -1.46
CA ILE A 77 0.22 -14.86 -2.55
C ILE A 77 -1.28 -15.16 -2.61
N VAL A 78 -2.10 -14.11 -2.55
CA VAL A 78 -3.57 -14.19 -2.52
C VAL A 78 -4.17 -13.31 -3.61
N THR A 79 -5.43 -13.53 -3.99
CA THR A 79 -6.16 -12.62 -4.87
C THR A 79 -6.45 -11.30 -4.18
N LEU A 80 -6.72 -10.25 -4.97
CA LEU A 80 -7.13 -8.97 -4.43
C LEU A 80 -8.47 -9.09 -3.68
N GLU A 81 -9.41 -9.89 -4.20
CA GLU A 81 -10.67 -10.22 -3.54
C GLU A 81 -10.43 -10.83 -2.14
N GLU A 82 -9.61 -11.88 -2.06
CA GLU A 82 -9.25 -12.54 -0.81
C GLU A 82 -8.60 -11.56 0.17
N ARG A 83 -7.68 -10.71 -0.31
CA ARG A 83 -7.03 -9.69 0.51
C ARG A 83 -8.04 -8.68 1.06
N ILE A 84 -8.93 -8.16 0.22
CA ILE A 84 -9.92 -7.17 0.65
C ILE A 84 -10.90 -7.80 1.65
N ALA A 85 -11.36 -9.03 1.41
CA ALA A 85 -12.21 -9.76 2.35
C ALA A 85 -11.53 -9.93 3.72
N TYR A 86 -10.24 -10.31 3.72
CA TYR A 86 -9.43 -10.37 4.94
C TYR A 86 -9.33 -9.03 5.66
N LEU A 87 -9.05 -7.94 4.93
CA LEU A 87 -8.93 -6.59 5.51
C LEU A 87 -10.27 -6.11 6.10
N LYS A 88 -11.40 -6.36 5.43
CA LYS A 88 -12.75 -6.08 5.96
C LYS A 88 -13.00 -6.85 7.26
N LYS A 89 -12.70 -8.16 7.29
CA LYS A 89 -12.87 -9.01 8.49
C LYS A 89 -11.97 -8.58 9.65
N ARG A 90 -10.69 -8.27 9.38
CA ARG A 90 -9.69 -7.97 10.42
C ARG A 90 -9.80 -6.53 10.95
N TYR A 91 -9.97 -5.55 10.07
CA TYR A 91 -9.89 -4.12 10.39
C TYR A 91 -11.23 -3.38 10.30
N GLY A 92 -12.23 -3.94 9.63
CA GLY A 92 -13.57 -3.36 9.46
C GLY A 92 -14.44 -3.35 10.72
N LYS A 93 -13.86 -3.22 11.91
CA LYS A 93 -14.56 -3.22 13.21
C LYS A 93 -15.48 -2.02 13.42
N SER A 94 -15.32 -0.97 12.62
CA SER A 94 -16.22 0.19 12.61
C SER A 94 -16.81 0.42 11.23
N LYS A 95 -18.06 0.88 11.18
CA LYS A 95 -18.75 1.28 9.93
C LYS A 95 -17.92 2.29 9.13
N ARG A 96 -17.20 3.18 9.81
CA ARG A 96 -16.32 4.18 9.17
C ARG A 96 -15.16 3.52 8.43
N VAL A 97 -14.48 2.55 9.06
CA VAL A 97 -13.35 1.85 8.41
C VAL A 97 -13.86 0.98 7.27
N LEU A 98 -14.97 0.27 7.47
CA LEU A 98 -15.55 -0.57 6.42
C LEU A 98 -15.89 0.24 5.16
N LYS A 99 -16.58 1.38 5.32
CA LYS A 99 -16.88 2.30 4.20
C LYS A 99 -15.62 2.82 3.49
N ARG A 100 -14.52 3.04 4.23
CA ARG A 100 -13.26 3.46 3.60
C ARG A 100 -12.61 2.34 2.81
N ILE A 101 -12.70 1.09 3.27
CA ILE A 101 -12.20 -0.06 2.52
C ILE A 101 -13.04 -0.23 1.25
N GLU A 102 -14.36 -0.17 1.36
CA GLU A 102 -15.29 -0.25 0.22
C GLU A 102 -15.05 0.86 -0.81
N ALA A 103 -14.74 2.08 -0.36
CA ALA A 103 -14.40 3.19 -1.26
C ALA A 103 -13.03 3.01 -1.94
N ALA A 104 -12.07 2.37 -1.27
CA ALA A 104 -10.72 2.15 -1.80
C ALA A 104 -10.67 0.99 -2.80
N GLU A 105 -11.44 -0.06 -2.56
CA GLU A 105 -11.49 -1.29 -3.35
C GLU A 105 -11.54 -1.07 -4.88
N PRO A 106 -12.50 -0.31 -5.46
CA PRO A 106 -12.55 -0.13 -6.91
C PRO A 106 -11.30 0.58 -7.47
N LEU A 107 -10.67 1.47 -6.69
CA LEU A 107 -9.45 2.16 -7.11
C LEU A 107 -8.23 1.23 -7.11
N ILE A 108 -8.21 0.23 -6.23
CA ILE A 108 -7.14 -0.77 -6.20
C ILE A 108 -7.27 -1.72 -7.39
N TYR A 109 -8.49 -2.13 -7.73
CA TYR A 109 -8.75 -2.88 -8.96
C TYR A 109 -8.40 -2.08 -10.23
N GLN A 110 -8.56 -0.76 -10.22
CA GLN A 110 -8.08 0.08 -11.32
C GLN A 110 -6.56 -0.01 -11.47
N ILE A 111 -5.79 0.05 -10.37
CA ILE A 111 -4.33 -0.13 -10.42
C ILE A 111 -3.95 -1.51 -10.94
N GLU A 112 -4.66 -2.57 -10.50
CA GLU A 112 -4.47 -3.93 -11.03
C GLU A 112 -4.66 -3.93 -12.55
N LYS A 113 -5.79 -3.43 -13.03
CA LYS A 113 -6.09 -3.33 -14.46
C LYS A 113 -4.99 -2.58 -15.22
N GLU A 114 -4.55 -1.42 -14.73
CA GLU A 114 -3.49 -0.63 -15.38
C GLU A 114 -2.16 -1.39 -15.49
N ILE A 115 -1.82 -2.22 -14.49
CA ILE A 115 -0.61 -3.06 -14.52
C ILE A 115 -0.75 -4.17 -15.56
N PHE A 116 -1.87 -4.90 -15.54
CA PHE A 116 -2.07 -6.04 -16.45
C PHE A 116 -2.31 -5.62 -17.89
N ASP A 117 -2.99 -4.50 -18.14
CA ASP A 117 -3.10 -3.91 -19.48
C ASP A 117 -1.70 -3.72 -20.10
N ILE A 118 -0.68 -3.34 -19.32
CA ILE A 118 0.68 -3.16 -19.85
C ILE A 118 1.40 -4.47 -20.09
N ILE A 119 1.19 -5.46 -19.22
CA ILE A 119 1.84 -6.77 -19.36
C ILE A 119 1.26 -7.50 -20.58
N GLU A 120 -0.06 -7.49 -20.72
CA GLU A 120 -0.77 -8.20 -21.80
C GLU A 120 -0.58 -7.51 -23.16
N ASN A 121 -0.50 -6.17 -23.22
CA ASN A 121 -0.22 -5.46 -24.47
C ASN A 121 1.27 -5.51 -24.91
N LYS A 122 2.15 -6.15 -24.14
CA LYS A 122 3.58 -6.32 -24.46
C LYS A 122 3.92 -7.73 -24.93
N VAL A 123 2.93 -8.63 -25.00
CA VAL A 123 3.01 -9.99 -25.56
C VAL A 123 2.30 -10.00 -26.91
#